data_AF-A0A6B3H3P1-F1
#
_entry.id   AF-A0A6B3H3P1-F1
#
_cell.length_a   1.000
_cell.length_b   1.000
_cell.length_c   1.000
_cell.angle_alpha   90.00
_cell.angle_beta   90.00
_cell.angle_gamma   90.00
#
_symmetry.space_group_name_H-M   'P 1'
#
loop_
_entity.id
_entity.type
_entity.pdbx_description
1 polymer ?
#
loop_
_entity_poly.entity_id
_entity_poly.type
_entity_poly.pdbx_seq_one_letter_code
_entity_poly.pdbx_strand_id
1 'polypeptide(L)'
;MAELRKKSGLVGELSAEFAGTMILILFGCGVVAQVSAGGALTDPPGGLGNHDSIAWAWGLGVTLGVYVAARLSGAHLNPAVTLALAAF
;
A
#
# COMPACT_ATOMS: atom_id res chain seq x y z
N MET A 1 -2.04 -6.95 35.06
CA MET A 1 -2.70 -7.57 33.90
C MET A 1 -1.96 -7.13 32.64
N ALA A 2 -0.78 -7.71 32.37
CA ALA A 2 -0.09 -7.53 31.10
C ALA A 2 -0.43 -8.75 30.25
N GLU A 3 -1.39 -8.60 29.35
CA GLU A 3 -1.70 -9.60 28.33
C GLU A 3 -0.44 -9.84 27.50
N LEU A 4 0.16 -11.03 27.63
CA LEU A 4 1.28 -11.47 26.81
C LEU A 4 0.79 -11.60 25.36
N ARG A 5 0.98 -10.53 24.57
CA ARG A 5 0.67 -10.49 23.15
C ARG A 5 1.35 -11.66 22.44
N LYS A 6 0.58 -12.68 22.05
CA LYS A 6 1.04 -13.79 21.21
C LYS A 6 1.59 -13.18 19.91
N LYS A 7 2.91 -13.21 19.73
CA LYS A 7 3.55 -12.79 18.47
C LYS A 7 2.95 -13.63 17.35
N SER A 8 2.59 -13.00 16.24
CA SER A 8 2.16 -13.75 15.07
C SER A 8 3.35 -14.58 14.56
N GLY A 9 3.10 -15.75 14.00
CA GLY A 9 4.17 -16.56 13.42
C GLY A 9 4.69 -15.92 12.12
N LEU A 10 5.92 -16.24 11.71
CA LEU A 10 6.55 -15.70 10.50
C LEU A 10 5.64 -15.78 9.25
N VAL A 11 4.91 -16.88 9.08
CA VAL A 11 3.95 -17.04 7.97
C VAL A 11 2.84 -15.98 8.00
N GLY A 12 2.36 -15.63 9.20
CA GLY A 12 1.35 -14.58 9.39
C GLY A 12 1.91 -13.19 9.08
N GLU A 13 3.13 -12.91 9.51
CA GLU A 13 3.82 -11.64 9.21
C GLU A 13 4.04 -11.47 7.70
N LEU A 14 4.55 -12.50 7.03
CA LEU A 14 4.77 -12.48 5.57
C LEU A 14 3.46 -12.37 4.79
N SER A 15 2.39 -13.05 5.23
CA SER A 15 1.08 -12.95 4.60
C SER A 15 0.48 -11.55 4.76
N ALA A 16 0.68 -10.93 5.92
CA ALA A 16 0.24 -9.56 6.18
C ALA A 16 0.99 -8.54 5.30
N GLU A 17 2.32 -8.65 5.20
CA GLU A 17 3.14 -7.82 4.32
C GLU A 17 2.75 -7.98 2.85
N PHE A 18 2.50 -9.21 2.40
CA PHE A 18 2.03 -9.49 1.04
C PHE A 18 0.68 -8.81 0.78
N ALA A 19 -0.31 -9.01 1.66
CA ALA A 19 -1.65 -8.43 1.51
C ALA A 19 -1.63 -6.90 1.56
N GLY A 20 -0.87 -6.30 2.48
CA GLY A 20 -0.73 -4.85 2.58
C GLY A 20 -0.03 -4.24 1.35
N THR A 21 1.02 -4.88 0.84
CA THR A 21 1.73 -4.44 -0.37
C THR A 21 0.85 -4.60 -1.61
N MET A 22 0.04 -5.65 -1.68
CA MET A 22 -0.95 -5.83 -2.76
C MET A 22 -1.94 -4.67 -2.79
N ILE A 23 -2.48 -4.24 -1.64
CA ILE A 23 -3.37 -3.07 -1.56
C ILE A 23 -2.65 -1.80 -2.02
N LEU A 24 -1.43 -1.56 -1.54
CA LEU A 24 -0.60 -0.42 -1.96
C LEU A 24 -0.45 -0.36 -3.49
N ILE A 25 -0.08 -1.48 -4.12
CA ILE A 25 0.16 -1.53 -5.57
C ILE A 25 -1.14 -1.47 -6.37
N LEU A 26 -2.22 -2.09 -5.90
CA LEU A 26 -3.53 -2.01 -6.57
C LEU A 26 -4.02 -0.56 -6.65
N PHE A 27 -3.88 0.22 -5.57
CA PHE A 27 -4.26 1.64 -5.59
C PHE A 27 -3.24 2.49 -6.38
N GLY A 28 -1.95 2.31 -6.11
CA GLY A 28 -0.87 3.11 -6.72
C GLY A 28 -0.72 2.90 -8.23
N CYS A 29 -0.65 1.65 -8.69
CA CYS A 29 -0.62 1.37 -10.13
C CYS A 29 -1.99 1.54 -10.78
N GLY A 30 -3.08 1.26 -10.05
CA GLY A 30 -4.45 1.45 -10.54
C GLY A 30 -4.76 2.89 -10.91
N VAL A 31 -4.40 3.86 -10.05
CA VAL A 31 -4.60 5.28 -10.37
C VAL A 31 -3.74 5.73 -11.55
N VAL A 32 -2.52 5.20 -11.69
CA VAL A 32 -1.65 5.52 -12.83
C VAL A 32 -2.30 5.00 -14.11
N ALA A 33 -2.80 3.77 -14.12
CA ALA A 33 -3.54 3.21 -15.25
C ALA A 33 -4.83 4.00 -15.56
N GLN A 34 -5.56 4.42 -14.53
CA GLN A 34 -6.76 5.26 -14.69
C GLN A 34 -6.44 6.60 -15.35
N VAL A 35 -5.47 7.34 -14.83
CA VAL A 35 -5.13 8.69 -15.30
C VAL A 35 -4.47 8.65 -16.69
N SER A 36 -3.57 7.68 -16.93
CA SER A 36 -2.86 7.59 -18.20
C SER A 36 -3.68 6.89 -19.29
N ALA A 37 -3.88 5.59 -19.16
CA ALA A 37 -4.56 4.78 -20.16
C ALA A 37 -6.06 5.09 -20.22
N GLY A 38 -6.72 5.16 -19.06
CA GLY A 38 -8.15 5.51 -19.01
C GLY A 38 -8.40 6.96 -19.44
N GLY A 39 -7.60 7.91 -18.97
CA GLY A 39 -7.71 9.32 -19.33
C GLY A 39 -7.49 9.57 -20.82
N ALA A 40 -6.63 8.79 -21.49
CA ALA A 40 -6.46 8.89 -22.95
C ALA A 40 -7.70 8.49 -23.75
N LEU A 41 -8.63 7.73 -23.16
CA LEU A 41 -9.88 7.27 -23.79
C LEU A 41 -11.05 8.24 -23.59
N THR A 42 -10.89 9.32 -22.83
CA THR A 42 -11.96 10.32 -22.63
C THR A 42 -12.01 11.34 -23.75
N ASP A 43 -13.16 12.03 -23.88
CA ASP A 43 -13.33 13.15 -24.81
C ASP A 43 -13.81 14.41 -24.05
N PRO A 44 -12.96 15.46 -23.90
CA PRO A 44 -11.57 15.52 -24.34
C PRO A 44 -10.64 14.58 -23.53
N PRO A 45 -9.45 14.24 -24.05
CA PRO A 45 -8.48 13.43 -23.32
C PRO A 45 -8.05 14.06 -21.98
N GLY A 46 -7.81 13.22 -20.98
CA GLY A 46 -7.35 13.62 -19.64
C GLY A 46 -8.47 13.76 -18.60
N GLY A 47 -9.66 13.21 -18.86
CA GLY A 47 -10.85 13.37 -18.01
C GLY A 47 -10.90 12.49 -16.75
N LEU A 48 -9.99 11.53 -16.57
CA LEU A 48 -10.00 10.56 -15.46
C LEU A 48 -8.97 10.85 -14.36
N GLY A 49 -8.74 12.13 -14.08
CA GLY A 49 -7.85 12.59 -13.02
C GLY A 49 -6.53 13.14 -13.56
N ASN A 50 -5.67 13.52 -12.63
CA ASN A 50 -4.41 14.23 -12.89
C ASN A 50 -3.33 13.79 -11.88
N HIS A 51 -2.22 14.53 -11.85
CA HIS A 51 -1.12 14.25 -10.93
C HIS A 51 -1.55 14.23 -9.45
N ASP A 52 -2.48 15.08 -9.04
CA ASP A 52 -2.96 15.13 -7.65
C ASP A 52 -3.70 13.85 -7.28
N SER A 53 -4.53 13.32 -8.19
CA SER A 53 -5.22 12.05 -7.97
C SER A 53 -4.23 10.89 -7.79
N ILE A 54 -3.10 10.89 -8.53
CA ILE A 54 -2.03 9.91 -8.36
C ILE A 54 -1.41 10.03 -6.96
N ALA A 55 -1.00 11.24 -6.56
CA ALA A 55 -0.39 11.47 -5.26
C ALA A 55 -1.30 11.03 -4.10
N TRP A 56 -2.58 11.41 -4.14
CA TRP A 56 -3.55 11.02 -3.12
C TRP A 56 -3.78 9.51 -3.08
N ALA A 57 -3.93 8.85 -4.22
CA ALA A 57 -4.17 7.40 -4.25
C ALA A 57 -2.96 6.59 -3.77
N TRP A 58 -1.71 7.04 -4.01
CA TRP A 58 -0.54 6.42 -3.38
C TRP A 58 -0.54 6.58 -1.86
N GLY A 59 -0.81 7.78 -1.33
CA GLY A 59 -0.88 8.02 0.12
C GLY A 59 -2.00 7.24 0.81
N LEU A 60 -3.18 7.19 0.19
CA LEU A 60 -4.30 6.39 0.67
C LEU A 60 -4.01 4.89 0.56
N GLY A 61 -3.37 4.44 -0.52
CA GLY A 61 -2.93 3.05 -0.69
C GLY A 61 -2.00 2.58 0.42
N VAL A 62 -1.01 3.41 0.82
CA VAL A 62 -0.16 3.13 1.99
C VAL A 62 -1.00 3.03 3.25
N THR A 63 -1.88 4.00 3.50
CA THR A 63 -2.72 4.05 4.72
C THR A 63 -3.59 2.79 4.86
N LEU A 64 -4.24 2.38 3.76
CA LEU A 64 -5.05 1.16 3.73
C LEU A 64 -4.20 -0.10 3.90
N GLY A 65 -3.03 -0.16 3.26
CA GLY A 65 -2.08 -1.25 3.45
C GLY A 65 -1.63 -1.38 4.91
N VAL A 66 -1.42 -0.25 5.59
CA VAL A 66 -1.09 -0.23 7.03
C VAL A 66 -2.24 -0.79 7.87
N TYR A 67 -3.49 -0.41 7.60
CA TYR A 67 -4.63 -0.98 8.32
C TYR A 67 -4.79 -2.50 8.12
N VAL A 68 -4.36 -3.03 6.96
CA VAL A 68 -4.37 -4.47 6.71
C VAL A 68 -3.25 -5.19 7.46
N ALA A 69 -2.03 -4.65 7.47
CA ALA A 69 -0.86 -5.40 7.91
C ALA A 69 -0.36 -5.09 9.34
N ALA A 70 -0.65 -3.90 9.87
CA ALA A 70 0.06 -3.36 11.04
C ALA A 70 -0.05 -4.23 12.30
N ARG A 71 -1.20 -4.88 12.51
CA ARG A 71 -1.42 -5.72 13.69
C ARG A 71 -0.55 -6.98 13.70
N LEU A 72 -0.20 -7.51 12.53
CA LEU A 72 0.50 -8.78 12.40
C LEU A 72 2.00 -8.59 12.19
N SER A 73 2.40 -7.75 11.23
CA SER A 73 3.80 -7.60 10.79
C SER A 73 4.45 -6.27 11.16
N GLY A 74 3.68 -5.27 11.59
CA GLY A 74 4.16 -3.89 11.72
C GLY A 74 4.00 -3.04 10.45
N ALA A 75 3.51 -3.63 9.35
CA ALA A 75 3.22 -2.96 8.07
C ALA A 75 4.40 -2.17 7.48
N HIS A 76 5.46 -2.88 7.11
CA HIS A 76 6.58 -2.24 6.40
C HIS A 76 6.18 -1.90 4.96
N LEU A 77 5.51 -2.83 4.28
CA LEU A 77 4.96 -2.75 2.92
C LEU A 77 5.99 -2.42 1.82
N ASN A 78 7.25 -2.25 2.19
CA ASN A 78 8.32 -1.74 1.36
C ASN A 78 9.65 -2.32 1.85
N PRO A 79 10.42 -3.00 0.97
CA PRO A 79 11.73 -3.52 1.32
C PRO A 79 12.71 -2.48 1.87
N ALA A 80 12.69 -1.23 1.38
CA ALA A 80 13.54 -0.16 1.89
C ALA A 80 13.20 0.21 3.34
N VAL A 81 11.90 0.20 3.70
CA VAL A 81 11.44 0.44 5.08
C VAL A 81 11.86 -0.72 5.98
N THR A 82 11.69 -1.97 5.51
CA THR A 82 12.17 -3.16 6.24
C THR A 82 13.66 -3.09 6.53
N LEU A 83 14.48 -2.72 5.54
CA LEU A 83 15.93 -2.60 5.71
C LEU A 83 16.30 -1.46 6.65
N ALA A 84 15.63 -0.30 6.54
CA ALA A 84 15.89 0.84 7.42
C ALA A 84 15.62 0.48 8.90
N LEU A 85 14.50 -0.17 9.19
CA LEU A 85 14.14 -0.61 10.55
C LEU A 85 14.98 -1.80 11.05
N ALA A 86 15.62 -2.54 10.15
CA ALA A 86 16.56 -3.59 10.52
C ALA A 86 17.96 -3.04 10.83
N ALA A 87 18.34 -1.92 10.23
CA ALA A 87 19.67 -1.33 10.36
C ALA A 87 19.81 -0.34 11.52
N PHE A 88 18.73 0.31 11.94
CA PHE A 88 18.70 1.36 12.97
C PHE A 88 17.65 1.04 14.05
#